data_AF-A0A7X9DLT8-F1
#
_entry.id   AF-A0A7X9DLT8-F1
#
_cell.length_a   1.000
_cell.length_b   1.000
_cell.length_c   1.000
_cell.angle_alpha   90.00
_cell.angle_beta   90.00
_cell.angle_gamma   90.00
#
_symmetry.space_group_name_H-M   'P 1'
#
loop_
_entity.id
_entity.type
_entity.pdbx_description
1 polymer ?
#
loop_
_entity_poly.entity_id
_entity_poly.type
_entity_poly.pdbx_seq_one_letter_code
_entity_poly.pdbx_strand_id
1 'polypeptide(L)'
;MKTNAFLFLTLLVLMANSCNNQRPSKTDEGWIALFNGKDLNDWKIKITGHPLGENYKNTFRVEDGILKVSYAEYDTFRGEFGHIFYKTPFSHYKLRVEYRFTGEQVPGGPSWGLRNSGAMLHSQSPESMLLDQDFPVSIECQLLGGLGAGPRPTANVCTPG
;
A
#
# COMPACT_ATOMS: atom_id res chain seq x y z
N MET A 1 30.58 -53.58 -6.85
CA MET A 1 29.67 -53.03 -5.82
C MET A 1 29.81 -51.50 -5.68
N LYS A 2 29.68 -50.71 -6.75
CA LYS A 2 29.74 -49.23 -6.66
C LYS A 2 28.73 -48.47 -7.54
N THR A 3 27.90 -49.18 -8.30
CA THR A 3 26.97 -48.60 -9.27
C THR A 3 25.56 -48.34 -8.73
N ASN A 4 25.20 -48.92 -7.57
CA ASN A 4 23.85 -48.81 -7.02
C ASN A 4 23.64 -47.56 -6.14
N ALA A 5 24.72 -46.93 -5.64
CA ALA A 5 24.59 -45.76 -4.77
C ALA A 5 24.26 -44.46 -5.55
N PHE A 6 24.68 -44.38 -6.81
CA PHE A 6 24.47 -43.18 -7.63
C PHE A 6 23.03 -43.08 -8.16
N LEU A 7 22.38 -44.23 -8.41
CA LEU A 7 20.97 -44.29 -8.84
C LEU A 7 20.00 -43.91 -7.72
N PHE A 8 20.33 -44.23 -6.46
CA PHE A 8 19.50 -43.85 -5.30
C PHE A 8 19.59 -42.36 -4.97
N LEU A 9 20.75 -41.72 -5.23
CA LEU A 9 20.92 -40.28 -4.97
C LEU A 9 20.23 -39.40 -6.02
N THR A 10 20.09 -39.87 -7.26
CA THR A 10 19.36 -39.15 -8.32
C THR A 10 17.84 -39.22 -8.14
N LEU A 11 17.31 -40.29 -7.53
CA LEU A 11 15.88 -40.43 -7.27
C LEU A 11 15.38 -39.55 -6.11
N LEU A 12 16.24 -39.24 -5.14
CA LEU A 12 15.89 -38.38 -3.98
C LEU A 12 15.79 -36.90 -4.35
N VAL A 13 16.59 -36.43 -5.30
CA VAL A 13 16.59 -35.01 -5.75
C VAL A 13 15.35 -34.70 -6.62
N LEU A 14 14.78 -35.70 -7.29
CA LEU A 14 13.57 -35.53 -8.10
C LEU A 14 12.28 -35.44 -7.26
N MET A 15 12.26 -35.95 -6.02
CA MET A 15 11.08 -35.85 -5.14
C MET A 15 11.00 -34.52 -4.36
N ALA A 16 12.11 -33.78 -4.23
CA ALA A 16 12.12 -32.50 -3.51
C ALA A 16 11.55 -31.32 -4.33
N ASN A 17 11.35 -31.48 -5.64
CA ASN A 17 10.78 -30.44 -6.50
C ASN A 17 9.26 -30.54 -6.69
N SER A 18 8.59 -31.50 -6.03
CA SER A 18 7.16 -31.74 -6.24
C SER A 18 6.23 -30.96 -5.30
N CYS A 19 6.76 -30.04 -4.50
CA CYS A 19 5.98 -29.22 -3.57
C CYS A 19 6.27 -27.72 -3.76
N ASN A 20 5.93 -27.15 -4.92
CA ASN A 20 5.63 -25.71 -4.96
C ASN A 20 4.59 -25.25 -5.99
N ASN A 21 3.77 -26.17 -6.51
CA ASN A 21 2.53 -25.77 -7.19
C ASN A 21 1.41 -25.73 -6.16
N GLN A 22 1.36 -24.67 -5.35
CA GLN A 22 0.11 -24.22 -4.78
C GLN A 22 -0.80 -23.85 -5.95
N ARG A 23 -1.59 -24.82 -6.43
CA ARG A 23 -2.76 -24.53 -7.25
C ARG A 23 -3.61 -23.57 -6.42
N PRO A 24 -4.05 -22.42 -6.97
CA PRO A 24 -4.97 -21.56 -6.25
C PRO A 24 -6.19 -22.42 -5.91
N SER A 25 -6.52 -22.54 -4.62
CA SER A 25 -7.74 -23.22 -4.22
C SER A 25 -8.92 -22.50 -4.88
N LYS A 26 -9.86 -23.26 -5.45
CA LYS A 26 -11.10 -22.79 -6.07
C LYS A 26 -12.09 -22.20 -5.04
N THR A 27 -11.62 -21.31 -4.17
CA THR A 27 -12.40 -20.65 -3.12
C THR A 27 -12.21 -19.14 -3.07
N ASP A 28 -11.36 -18.54 -3.89
CA ASP A 28 -11.27 -17.08 -3.95
C ASP A 28 -12.37 -16.51 -4.85
N GLU A 29 -13.18 -15.58 -4.32
CA GLU A 29 -14.23 -14.81 -5.00
C GLU A 29 -13.72 -13.93 -6.17
N GLY A 30 -12.61 -14.30 -6.84
CA GLY A 30 -11.95 -13.46 -7.83
C GLY A 30 -11.12 -12.32 -7.20
N TRP A 31 -10.64 -12.48 -5.96
CA TRP A 31 -9.74 -11.52 -5.33
C TRP A 31 -8.45 -11.38 -6.16
N ILE A 32 -8.02 -10.14 -6.39
CA ILE A 32 -6.72 -9.81 -6.98
C ILE A 32 -5.87 -9.07 -5.94
N ALA A 33 -4.58 -9.38 -5.89
CA ALA A 33 -3.64 -8.62 -5.08
C ALA A 33 -3.28 -7.33 -5.82
N LEU A 34 -3.67 -6.17 -5.27
CA LEU A 34 -3.28 -4.87 -5.82
C LEU A 34 -1.82 -4.54 -5.53
N PHE A 35 -1.32 -4.95 -4.36
CA PHE A 35 0.08 -4.79 -4.00
C PHE A 35 0.82 -6.12 -4.12
N ASN A 36 1.95 -6.11 -4.83
CA ASN A 36 2.72 -7.31 -5.15
C ASN A 36 3.75 -7.69 -4.06
N GLY A 37 3.88 -6.89 -3.00
CA GLY A 37 4.84 -7.11 -1.91
C GLY A 37 6.29 -6.80 -2.28
N LYS A 38 6.56 -6.15 -3.42
CA LYS A 38 7.93 -6.01 -3.95
C LYS A 38 8.25 -4.59 -4.40
N ASP A 39 7.35 -3.96 -5.13
CA ASP A 39 7.58 -2.67 -5.76
C ASP A 39 6.29 -1.87 -5.94
N LEU A 40 6.45 -0.64 -6.44
CA LEU A 40 5.36 0.29 -6.72
C LEU A 40 5.16 0.50 -8.23
N ASN A 41 5.60 -0.44 -9.08
CA ASN A 41 5.57 -0.25 -10.54
C ASN A 41 4.14 -0.11 -11.10
N ASP A 42 3.16 -0.70 -10.41
CA ASP A 42 1.74 -0.63 -10.75
C ASP A 42 1.02 0.56 -10.09
N TRP A 43 1.78 1.50 -9.55
CA TRP A 43 1.27 2.62 -8.77
C TRP A 43 1.81 3.97 -9.27
N LYS A 44 0.98 5.00 -9.21
CA LYS A 44 1.36 6.39 -9.51
C LYS A 44 1.34 7.20 -8.22
N ILE A 45 2.44 7.88 -7.93
CA ILE A 45 2.57 8.71 -6.72
C ILE A 45 2.26 10.16 -7.08
N LYS A 46 1.42 10.82 -6.28
CA LYS A 46 1.16 12.26 -6.35
C LYS A 46 1.37 12.86 -4.97
N ILE A 47 2.26 13.84 -4.88
CA ILE A 47 2.49 14.61 -3.66
C ILE A 47 2.22 16.08 -4.00
N THR A 48 1.51 16.81 -3.13
CA THR A 48 1.25 18.25 -3.30
C THR A 48 2.55 19.03 -3.47
N GLY A 49 2.60 19.92 -4.46
CA GLY A 49 3.80 20.70 -4.81
C GLY A 49 4.82 19.94 -5.66
N HIS A 50 4.61 18.66 -5.94
CA HIS A 50 5.51 17.83 -6.75
C HIS A 50 4.84 17.30 -8.03
N PRO A 51 5.59 17.19 -9.15
CA PRO A 51 5.12 16.54 -10.37
C PRO A 51 4.59 15.13 -10.16
N LEU A 52 3.64 14.71 -10.99
CA LEU A 52 3.12 13.34 -10.98
C LEU A 52 4.24 12.32 -11.21
N GLY A 53 4.29 11.29 -10.37
CA GLY A 53 5.30 10.22 -10.42
C GLY A 53 6.55 10.51 -9.59
N GLU A 54 6.73 11.74 -9.08
CA GLU A 54 7.84 12.07 -8.19
C GLU A 54 7.54 11.61 -6.76
N ASN A 55 8.32 10.63 -6.28
CA ASN A 55 8.27 10.18 -4.90
C ASN A 55 9.18 11.05 -4.02
N TYR A 56 8.75 12.29 -3.78
CA TYR A 56 9.50 13.23 -2.96
C TYR A 56 9.84 12.63 -1.59
N LYS A 57 11.12 12.73 -1.19
CA LYS A 57 11.65 12.28 0.11
C LYS A 57 11.31 10.84 0.47
N ASN A 58 11.25 9.98 -0.55
CA ASN A 58 10.97 8.54 -0.41
C ASN A 58 9.68 8.27 0.39
N THR A 59 8.66 9.12 0.27
CA THR A 59 7.43 9.06 1.08
C THR A 59 6.74 7.71 1.00
N PHE A 60 6.64 7.15 -0.21
CA PHE A 60 6.12 5.81 -0.45
C PHE A 60 7.26 4.83 -0.72
N ARG A 61 7.32 3.72 0.00
CA ARG A 61 8.37 2.72 -0.21
C ARG A 61 7.93 1.33 0.17
N VAL A 62 8.64 0.34 -0.37
CA VAL A 62 8.42 -1.07 -0.05
C VAL A 62 9.57 -1.57 0.80
N GLU A 63 9.26 -2.02 2.01
CA GLU A 63 10.23 -2.58 2.95
C GLU A 63 9.58 -3.79 3.62
N ASP A 64 10.30 -4.91 3.68
CA ASP A 64 9.82 -6.17 4.28
C ASP A 64 8.48 -6.68 3.72
N GLY A 65 8.23 -6.43 2.44
CA GLY A 65 6.98 -6.81 1.77
C GLY A 65 5.77 -5.95 2.15
N ILE A 66 6.00 -4.78 2.75
CA ILE A 66 4.95 -3.85 3.18
C ILE A 66 5.10 -2.53 2.42
N LEU A 67 4.00 -2.03 1.86
CA LEU A 67 3.91 -0.65 1.38
C LEU A 67 3.85 0.28 2.59
N LYS A 68 4.88 1.12 2.76
CA LYS A 68 5.00 2.10 3.83
C LYS A 68 4.76 3.49 3.28
N VAL A 69 3.94 4.27 4.00
CA VAL A 69 3.79 5.71 3.83
C VAL A 69 4.48 6.38 5.00
N SER A 70 5.52 7.16 4.76
CA SER A 70 6.34 7.71 5.84
C SER A 70 7.05 9.01 5.48
N TYR A 71 6.80 10.00 6.32
CA TYR A 71 7.43 11.33 6.26
C TYR A 71 8.73 11.41 7.07
N ALA A 72 9.46 10.29 7.22
CA ALA A 72 10.67 10.24 8.06
C ALA A 72 11.83 11.13 7.55
N GLU A 73 11.87 11.44 6.26
CA GLU A 73 12.88 12.32 5.65
C GLU A 73 12.47 13.80 5.65
N TYR A 74 11.38 14.14 6.34
CA TYR A 74 10.86 15.51 6.44
C TYR A 74 11.22 16.12 7.79
N ASP A 75 11.89 17.28 7.77
CA ASP A 75 12.18 18.03 9.01
C ASP A 75 10.90 18.63 9.61
N THR A 76 9.99 19.09 8.75
CA THR A 76 8.66 19.57 9.08
C THR A 76 7.75 19.38 7.88
N PHE A 77 6.49 19.08 8.13
CA PHE A 77 5.42 19.05 7.15
C PHE A 77 5.03 20.48 6.79
N ARG A 78 4.88 20.76 5.49
CA ARG A 78 4.49 22.04 4.91
C ARG A 78 3.30 21.91 3.94
N GLY A 79 2.57 20.80 4.02
CA GLY A 79 1.42 20.54 3.16
C GLY A 79 1.69 19.53 2.05
N GLU A 80 2.76 18.74 2.13
CA GLU A 80 3.12 17.74 1.12
C GLU A 80 2.21 16.49 1.20
N PHE A 81 0.90 16.64 1.02
CA PHE A 81 -0.06 15.54 1.12
C PHE A 81 0.19 14.47 0.04
N GLY A 82 0.64 13.30 0.48
CA GLY A 82 0.96 12.17 -0.39
C GLY A 82 -0.23 11.26 -0.69
N HIS A 83 -0.40 10.95 -1.97
CA HIS A 83 -1.39 10.02 -2.51
C HIS A 83 -0.71 9.00 -3.43
N ILE A 84 -1.22 7.77 -3.46
CA ILE A 84 -0.76 6.73 -4.37
C ILE A 84 -1.95 6.03 -5.04
N PHE A 85 -1.91 5.90 -6.36
CA PHE A 85 -3.02 5.45 -7.20
C PHE A 85 -2.65 4.14 -7.90
N TYR A 86 -3.50 3.13 -7.80
CA TYR A 86 -3.31 1.90 -8.56
C TYR A 86 -3.58 2.16 -10.06
N LYS A 87 -2.78 1.53 -10.93
CA LYS A 87 -2.80 1.76 -12.39
C LYS A 87 -4.16 1.56 -13.07
N THR A 88 -5.03 0.73 -12.49
CA THR A 88 -6.32 0.36 -13.08
C THR A 88 -7.48 0.98 -12.29
N PRO A 89 -8.34 1.79 -12.94
CA PRO A 89 -9.58 2.24 -12.32
C PRO A 89 -10.59 1.10 -12.21
N PHE A 90 -11.33 1.05 -11.10
CA PHE A 90 -12.40 0.08 -10.86
C PHE A 90 -13.74 0.79 -10.67
N SER A 91 -14.83 0.14 -11.08
CA SER A 91 -16.19 0.66 -10.94
C SER A 91 -17.00 -0.07 -9.85
N HIS A 92 -16.87 -1.39 -9.74
CA HIS A 92 -17.60 -2.20 -8.77
C HIS A 92 -16.64 -3.20 -8.14
N TYR A 93 -16.37 -3.07 -6.85
CA TYR A 93 -15.36 -3.86 -6.17
C TYR A 93 -15.63 -3.97 -4.67
N LYS A 94 -15.02 -4.98 -4.06
CA LYS A 94 -14.77 -5.02 -2.62
C LYS A 94 -13.28 -4.74 -2.42
N LEU A 95 -12.96 -3.78 -1.56
CA LEU A 95 -11.57 -3.50 -1.19
C LEU A 95 -11.27 -4.12 0.17
N ARG A 96 -10.14 -4.81 0.29
CA ARG A 96 -9.62 -5.33 1.55
C ARG A 96 -8.23 -4.74 1.78
N VAL A 97 -8.05 -4.07 2.91
CA VAL A 97 -6.78 -3.47 3.33
C VAL A 97 -6.50 -3.89 4.76
N GLU A 98 -5.30 -4.37 5.01
CA GLU A 98 -4.74 -4.51 6.35
C GLU A 98 -3.76 -3.35 6.57
N TYR A 99 -3.90 -2.65 7.70
CA TYR A 99 -3.08 -1.48 7.99
C TYR A 99 -2.68 -1.45 9.47
N ARG A 100 -1.58 -0.74 9.74
CA ARG A 100 -1.14 -0.37 11.09
C ARG A 100 -0.44 0.97 11.05
N PHE A 101 -0.49 1.69 12.16
CA PHE A 101 0.27 2.93 12.34
C PHE A 101 1.48 2.67 13.25
N THR A 102 2.64 3.16 12.84
CA THR A 102 3.91 3.04 13.58
C THR A 102 4.67 4.36 13.53
N GLY A 103 5.58 4.56 14.48
CA GLY A 103 6.38 5.78 14.56
C GLY A 103 5.56 6.99 15.03
N GLU A 104 6.18 8.16 14.90
CA GLU A 104 5.65 9.45 15.37
C GLU A 104 5.25 10.35 14.21
N GLN A 105 4.33 11.26 14.45
CA GLN A 105 3.94 12.26 13.45
C GLN A 105 5.09 13.26 13.24
N VAL A 106 5.38 13.57 11.98
CA VAL A 106 6.34 14.62 11.60
C VAL A 106 5.91 15.98 12.18
N PRO A 107 6.86 16.82 12.66
CA PRO A 107 6.55 18.18 13.09
C PRO A 107 5.79 18.98 12.03
N GLY A 108 4.93 19.90 12.44
CA GLY A 108 4.11 20.70 11.52
C GLY A 108 2.91 19.96 10.91
N GLY A 109 2.80 18.64 11.14
CA GLY A 109 1.63 17.88 10.74
C GLY A 109 0.36 18.40 11.44
N PRO A 110 -0.81 18.39 10.77
CA PRO A 110 -2.05 18.85 11.37
C PRO A 110 -2.46 17.97 12.56
N SER A 111 -3.14 18.55 13.56
CA SER A 111 -3.55 17.82 14.77
C SER A 111 -4.43 16.60 14.49
N TRP A 112 -5.24 16.67 13.42
CA TRP A 112 -6.06 15.54 12.96
C TRP A 112 -5.27 14.45 12.22
N GLY A 113 -4.02 14.72 11.84
CA GLY A 113 -3.15 13.81 11.08
C GLY A 113 -2.53 12.69 11.91
N LEU A 114 -2.61 12.77 13.24
CA LEU A 114 -2.01 11.76 14.12
C LEU A 114 -2.69 10.39 13.91
N ARG A 115 -1.91 9.43 13.39
CA ARG A 115 -2.36 8.07 13.06
C ARG A 115 -3.61 8.07 12.19
N ASN A 116 -3.58 8.87 11.13
CA ASN A 116 -4.68 9.07 10.20
C ASN A 116 -4.21 8.86 8.76
N SER A 117 -5.00 8.11 8.00
CA SER A 117 -4.84 7.84 6.57
C SER A 117 -6.21 7.48 5.99
N GLY A 118 -6.27 7.08 4.73
CA GLY A 118 -7.54 6.77 4.07
C GLY A 118 -7.36 5.98 2.79
N ALA A 119 -8.44 5.29 2.40
CA ALA A 119 -8.59 4.79 1.04
C ALA A 119 -9.50 5.74 0.27
N MET A 120 -8.95 6.36 -0.78
CA MET A 120 -9.66 7.30 -1.65
C MET A 120 -10.37 6.49 -2.74
N LEU A 121 -11.68 6.37 -2.61
CA LEU A 121 -12.57 5.58 -3.45
C LEU A 121 -13.22 6.47 -4.51
N HIS A 122 -13.36 5.95 -5.74
CA HIS A 122 -13.92 6.69 -6.87
C HIS A 122 -13.28 8.08 -7.03
N SER A 123 -11.96 8.12 -6.95
CA SER A 123 -11.20 9.36 -6.96
C SER A 123 -11.05 9.94 -8.37
N GLN A 124 -10.85 11.26 -8.41
CA GLN A 124 -10.21 11.95 -9.52
C GLN A 124 -8.94 11.20 -9.99
N SER A 125 -8.66 11.26 -11.30
CA SER A 125 -7.42 10.68 -11.84
C SER A 125 -6.19 11.49 -11.40
N PRO A 126 -5.05 10.84 -11.13
CA PRO A 126 -3.84 11.54 -10.72
C PRO A 126 -3.33 12.51 -11.78
N GLU A 127 -3.59 12.27 -13.07
CA GLU A 127 -3.22 13.16 -14.18
C GLU A 127 -4.02 14.47 -14.22
N SER A 128 -5.22 14.47 -13.65
CA SER A 128 -6.09 15.66 -13.64
C SER A 128 -5.98 16.48 -12.35
N MET A 129 -5.28 15.97 -11.33
CA MET A 129 -4.99 16.73 -10.12
C MET A 129 -4.02 17.87 -10.43
N LEU A 130 -4.26 19.04 -9.83
CA LEU A 130 -3.33 20.16 -9.96
C LEU A 130 -2.02 19.87 -9.21
N LEU A 131 -0.96 20.61 -9.55
CA LEU A 131 0.33 20.50 -8.88
C LEU A 131 0.20 20.67 -7.36
N ASP A 132 -0.50 21.73 -6.96
CA ASP A 132 -0.68 22.17 -5.56
C ASP A 132 -2.02 21.71 -4.97
N GLN A 133 -2.68 20.72 -5.58
CA GLN A 133 -3.90 20.17 -5.01
C GLN A 133 -3.56 19.22 -3.86
N ASP A 134 -4.17 19.45 -2.70
CA ASP A 134 -3.92 18.69 -1.47
C ASP A 134 -4.46 17.25 -1.57
N PHE A 135 -5.71 17.08 -1.99
CA PHE A 135 -6.40 15.78 -2.05
C PHE A 135 -7.15 15.61 -3.37
N PRO A 136 -7.25 14.38 -3.92
CA PRO A 136 -8.12 14.13 -5.06
C PRO A 136 -9.59 14.28 -4.65
N VAL A 137 -10.41 14.82 -5.56
CA VAL A 137 -11.88 14.77 -5.40
C VAL A 137 -12.29 13.30 -5.29
N SER A 138 -12.81 12.87 -4.14
CA SER A 138 -13.06 11.45 -3.87
C SER A 138 -14.04 11.20 -2.71
N ILE A 139 -14.41 9.94 -2.52
CA ILE A 139 -15.01 9.44 -1.27
C ILE A 139 -13.89 8.75 -0.50
N GLU A 140 -13.56 9.20 0.70
CA GLU A 140 -12.54 8.56 1.53
C GLU A 140 -13.18 7.66 2.59
N CYS A 141 -12.67 6.43 2.68
CA CYS A 141 -12.87 5.57 3.84
C CYS A 141 -11.69 5.76 4.80
N GLN A 142 -11.93 6.44 5.92
CA GLN A 142 -10.87 6.87 6.84
C GLN A 142 -10.27 5.69 7.63
N LEU A 143 -8.95 5.61 7.66
CA LEU A 143 -8.17 4.65 8.45
C LEU A 143 -7.56 5.36 9.67
N LEU A 144 -8.00 5.01 10.87
CA LEU A 144 -7.55 5.65 12.11
C LEU A 144 -6.89 4.63 13.05
N GLY A 145 -5.74 5.02 13.59
CA GLY A 145 -5.10 4.34 14.71
C GLY A 145 -5.56 4.90 16.05
N GLY A 146 -5.57 4.06 17.09
CA GLY A 146 -5.88 4.48 18.45
C GLY A 146 -4.88 5.50 18.99
N LEU A 147 -5.32 6.36 19.92
CA LEU A 147 -4.51 7.42 20.53
C LEU A 147 -4.05 7.09 21.96
N GLY A 148 -4.41 5.92 22.48
CA GLY A 148 -4.15 5.56 23.89
C GLY A 148 -5.13 6.20 24.88
N ALA A 149 -6.09 7.01 24.43
CA ALA A 149 -7.09 7.70 25.24
C ALA A 149 -8.50 7.09 25.13
N GLY A 150 -8.60 5.78 24.88
CA GLY A 150 -9.85 5.05 24.71
C GLY A 150 -10.21 4.74 23.25
N PRO A 151 -11.45 4.27 23.00
CA PRO A 151 -11.91 3.90 21.66
C PRO A 151 -11.88 5.08 20.68
N ARG A 152 -11.40 4.84 19.46
CA ARG A 152 -11.46 5.79 18.35
C ARG A 152 -12.13 5.10 17.16
N PRO A 153 -13.29 5.59 16.67
CA PRO A 153 -13.92 5.01 15.50
C PRO A 153 -13.05 5.21 14.26
N THR A 154 -13.17 4.30 13.29
CA THR A 154 -12.52 4.32 11.98
C THR A 154 -13.55 3.92 10.93
N ALA A 155 -13.21 3.99 9.64
CA ALA A 155 -14.13 3.86 8.50
C ALA A 155 -15.21 4.96 8.47
N ASN A 156 -14.86 6.16 8.92
CA ASN A 156 -15.70 7.34 8.70
C ASN A 156 -15.67 7.72 7.22
N VAL A 157 -16.77 8.29 6.73
CA VAL A 157 -16.85 8.83 5.37
C VAL A 157 -16.32 10.27 5.38
N CYS A 158 -15.34 10.54 4.51
CA CYS A 158 -14.86 11.89 4.23
C CYS A 158 -15.03 12.18 2.73
N THR A 159 -15.19 13.46 2.38
CA THR A 159 -15.36 13.92 0.99
C THR A 159 -14.34 15.01 0.68
N PRO A 160 -13.05 14.65 0.50
CA PRO A 160 -11.99 15.61 0.22
C PRO A 160 -11.98 16.02 -1.26
N GLY A 161 -11.30 17.15 -1.54
CA GLY A 161 -11.09 17.70 -2.88
C GLY A 161 -12.09 18.77 -3.28
#